data_AF-A0A6V7JZ58-F1
#
_entry.id   AF-A0A6V7JZ58-F1
#
_cell.length_a   1.000
_cell.length_b   1.000
_cell.length_c   1.000
_cell.angle_alpha   90.00
_cell.angle_beta   90.00
_cell.angle_gamma   90.00
#
_symmetry.space_group_name_H-M   'P 1'
#
loop_
_entity.id
_entity.type
_entity.pdbx_description
1 polymer ?
#
loop_
_entity_poly.entity_id
_entity_poly.type
_entity_poly.pdbx_seq_one_letter_code
_entity_poly.pdbx_strand_id
1 'polypeptide(L)' 'STEKGAGYHYEIFETAAELMKTLSRLPIPVIAAVDGLAAAAGCQLASACDIVICTERSSFSTPG' A
#
# COMPACT_ATOMS: atom_id res chain seq x y z
N SER A 1 -4.40 -24.47 17.39
CA SER A 1 -3.44 -23.34 17.34
C SER A 1 -3.23 -22.73 15.95
N THR A 2 -3.92 -23.22 14.91
CA THR A 2 -3.82 -22.76 13.51
C THR A 2 -4.85 -21.68 13.14
N GLU A 3 -6.03 -21.66 13.76
CA GLU A 3 -7.09 -20.67 13.49
C GLU A 3 -6.71 -19.23 13.86
N LYS A 4 -5.90 -19.05 14.91
CA LYS A 4 -5.41 -17.71 15.32
C LYS A 4 -4.50 -17.08 14.27
N GLY A 5 -3.74 -17.87 13.52
CA GLY A 5 -2.87 -17.38 12.44
C GLY A 5 -3.69 -16.88 11.25
N ALA A 6 -4.72 -17.64 10.84
CA ALA A 6 -5.59 -17.25 9.73
C ALA A 6 -6.38 -15.97 10.03
N GLY A 7 -6.92 -15.83 11.25
CA GLY A 7 -7.62 -14.61 11.67
C GLY A 7 -6.72 -13.38 11.71
N TYR A 8 -5.47 -13.53 12.18
CA TYR A 8 -4.51 -12.44 12.22
C TYR A 8 -4.07 -11.96 10.83
N HIS A 9 -3.81 -12.89 9.90
CA HIS A 9 -3.48 -12.52 8.52
C HIS A 9 -4.64 -11.80 7.84
N TYR A 10 -5.87 -12.25 8.07
CA TYR A 10 -7.07 -11.60 7.55
C TYR A 10 -7.20 -10.15 8.04
N GLU A 11 -6.99 -9.90 9.34
CA GLU A 11 -7.05 -8.57 9.93
C GLU A 11 -6.01 -7.61 9.34
N ILE A 12 -4.80 -8.09 9.07
CA ILE A 12 -3.76 -7.30 8.39
C ILE A 12 -4.21 -6.89 6.98
N PHE A 13 -4.74 -7.83 6.20
CA PHE A 13 -5.18 -7.53 4.83
C PHE A 13 -6.38 -6.58 4.81
N GLU A 14 -7.34 -6.74 5.73
CA GLU A 14 -8.46 -5.81 5.84
C GLU A 14 -7.99 -4.40 6.22
N THR A 15 -7.10 -4.29 7.20
CA THR A 15 -6.56 -2.99 7.62
C THR A 15 -5.82 -2.31 6.47
N ALA A 16 -5.00 -3.06 5.73
CA ALA A 16 -4.31 -2.55 4.55
C ALA A 16 -5.29 -2.10 3.46
N ALA A 17 -6.34 -2.88 3.19
CA ALA A 17 -7.35 -2.54 2.19
C ALA A 17 -8.15 -1.28 2.59
N GLU A 18 -8.49 -1.14 3.87
CA GLU A 18 -9.20 0.03 4.37
C GLU A 18 -8.34 1.29 4.33
N LEU A 19 -7.04 1.16 4.58
CA LEU A 19 -6.09 2.25 4.38
C LEU A 19 -6.12 2.75 2.93
N MET A 20 -6.02 1.85 1.93
CA MET A 20 -6.05 2.26 0.52
C MET A 20 -7.35 2.97 0.15
N LYS A 21 -8.50 2.43 0.60
CA LYS A 21 -9.81 3.06 0.38
C LYS A 21 -9.89 4.44 1.02
N THR A 22 -9.38 4.58 2.24
CA THR A 22 -9.36 5.86 2.95
C THR A 22 -8.60 6.90 2.15
N LEU A 23 -7.39 6.57 1.68
CA LEU A 23 -6.57 7.49 0.88
C LEU A 23 -7.32 7.95 -0.38
N SER A 24 -7.96 7.03 -1.11
CA SER A 24 -8.71 7.34 -2.35
C SER A 24 -9.96 8.20 -2.14
N ARG A 25 -10.45 8.33 -0.90
CA ARG A 25 -11.69 9.05 -0.56
C ARG A 25 -11.43 10.39 0.12
N LEU A 26 -10.17 10.73 0.40
CA LEU A 26 -9.83 11.99 1.03
C LEU A 26 -10.25 13.16 0.13
N PRO A 27 -10.81 14.25 0.68
CA PRO A 27 -11.19 15.43 -0.10
C PRO A 27 -9.98 16.29 -0.49
N ILE A 28 -8.77 15.83 -0.21
CA ILE A 28 -7.50 16.51 -0.47
C ILE A 28 -6.57 15.57 -1.25
N PRO A 29 -5.72 16.11 -2.15
CA PRO A 29 -4.75 15.29 -2.87
C PRO A 29 -3.73 14.63 -1.94
N VAL A 30 -3.42 13.36 -2.20
CA VAL A 30 -2.39 12.58 -1.50
C VAL A 30 -1.20 12.36 -2.43
N ILE A 31 0.01 12.65 -1.93
CA ILE A 31 1.26 12.49 -2.67
C ILE A 31 2.11 11.40 -2.03
N ALA A 32 2.42 10.35 -2.78
CA ALA A 32 3.43 9.36 -2.40
C ALA A 32 4.82 9.82 -2.87
N ALA A 33 5.76 9.96 -1.95
CA ALA A 33 7.17 10.20 -2.26
C ALA A 33 7.94 8.88 -2.10
N VAL A 34 8.42 8.33 -3.22
CA VAL A 34 9.06 7.01 -3.26
C VAL A 34 10.53 7.13 -3.60
N ASP A 35 11.38 6.67 -2.69
CA ASP A 35 12.83 6.64 -2.84
C ASP A 35 13.36 5.23 -2.59
N GLY A 36 13.42 4.41 -3.64
CA GLY A 36 13.79 2.99 -3.58
C GLY A 36 12.67 2.04 -3.99
N LEU A 37 12.70 0.81 -3.46
CA LEU A 37 11.75 -0.26 -3.83
C LEU A 37 10.42 -0.13 -3.07
N ALA A 38 9.32 0.03 -3.81
CA ALA A 38 7.95 -0.16 -3.33
C ALA A 38 7.44 -1.54 -3.79
N ALA A 39 7.46 -2.52 -2.89
CA ALA A 39 7.06 -3.91 -3.18
C ALA A 39 5.75 -4.30 -2.50
N ALA A 40 4.98 -5.19 -3.14
CA ALA A 40 3.73 -5.78 -2.62
C ALA A 40 2.74 -4.70 -2.13
N ALA A 41 2.40 -4.69 -0.84
CA ALA A 41 1.52 -3.67 -0.26
C ALA A 41 2.06 -2.24 -0.39
N GLY A 42 3.39 -2.07 -0.45
CA GLY A 42 4.00 -0.75 -0.71
C GLY A 42 3.72 -0.24 -2.12
N CYS A 43 3.65 -1.13 -3.12
CA CYS A 43 3.24 -0.76 -4.47
C CYS A 43 1.75 -0.39 -4.53
N GLN A 44 0.91 -1.15 -3.82
CA GLN A 44 -0.52 -0.83 -3.70
C GLN A 44 -0.75 0.52 -3.03
N LEU A 45 0.03 0.85 -2.01
CA LEU A 45 -0.03 2.15 -1.32
C LEU A 45 0.27 3.30 -2.28
N ALA A 46 1.38 3.23 -3.01
CA ALA A 46 1.74 4.24 -3.99
C ALA A 46 0.64 4.39 -5.06
N SER A 47 0.06 3.28 -5.50
CA SER A 47 -1.05 3.28 -6.47
C SER A 47 -2.37 3.86 -5.94
N ALA A 48 -2.56 3.94 -4.63
CA ALA A 48 -3.76 4.49 -4.01
C ALA A 48 -3.69 6.03 -3.86
N CYS A 49 -2.52 6.63 -4.06
CA CYS A 49 -2.31 8.08 -4.03
C CYS A 49 -2.63 8.72 -5.39
N ASP A 50 -2.98 10.00 -5.39
CA ASP A 50 -3.27 10.75 -6.61
C ASP A 50 -2.01 11.03 -7.44
N ILE A 51 -0.90 11.31 -6.74
CA ILE A 51 0.39 11.63 -7.35
C ILE A 51 1.47 10.78 -6.70
N VAL A 52 2.35 10.23 -7.53
CA VAL A 52 3.57 9.55 -7.08
C VAL A 52 4.77 10.32 -7.61
N ILE A 53 5.62 10.80 -6.70
CA ILE A 53 6.92 11.39 -7.01
C ILE A 53 7.99 10.36 -6.69
N CYS A 54 8.85 10.06 -7.65
CA CYS A 54 9.89 9.05 -7.47
C CYS A 54 11.27 9.53 -7.93
N THR A 55 12.30 8.98 -7.29
CA THR A 55 13.70 9.12 -7.75
C THR A 55 13.99 8.19 -8.92
N GLU A 56 15.05 8.44 -9.67
CA GLU A 56 15.51 7.55 -10.76
C GLU A 56 15.84 6.12 -10.29
N ARG A 57 16.23 5.96 -9.02
CA ARG A 57 16.53 4.64 -8.42
C ARG A 57 15.31 3.90 -7.89
N SER A 58 14.13 4.53 -7.93
CA SER A 58 12.91 3.93 -7.40
C SER A 58 12.41 2.80 -8.31
N SER A 59 11.88 1.74 -7.72
CA SER A 59 11.29 0.62 -8.46
C SER A 59 10.00 0.15 -7.79
N PHE A 60 9.08 -0.37 -8.60
CA PHE A 60 7.77 -0.81 -8.15
C PHE A 60 7.57 -2.25 -8.56
N SER A 61 7.10 -3.08 -7.63
CA SER A 61 6.93 -4.50 -7.91
C SER A 61 5.76 -5.06 -7.10
N THR A 62 5.03 -5.98 -7.69
CA THR A 62 4.09 -6.85 -6.98
C THR A 62 4.65 -8.28 -7.02
N PRO A 63 5.69 -8.59 -6.21
CA PRO A 63 6.20 -9.95 -6.12
C PRO A 63 5.19 -10.75 -5.29
N GLY A 64 4.53 -11.69 -5.96
CA GLY A 64 3.43 -12.48 -5.40
C GLY A 64 2.67 -13.16 -6.52
#